data_AF-A0A520K9G1-F1
#
_entry.id   AF-A0A520K9G1-F1
#
_cell.length_a   1.000
_cell.length_b   1.000
_cell.length_c   1.000
_cell.angle_alpha   90.00
_cell.angle_beta   90.00
_cell.angle_gamma   90.00
#
_symmetry.space_group_name_H-M   'P 1'
#
loop_
_entity.id
_entity.type
_entity.pdbx_description
1 polymer ?
#
loop_
_entity_poly.entity_id
_entity_poly.type
_entity_poly.pdbx_seq_one_letter_code
_entity_poly.pdbx_strand_id
1 'polypeptide(L)'
;MKRISITTPGHGRVDHEEDDRTEICLRDWESGENNRDVRAQDVADKWDKDNEWVIIHSCHVLRDHDDWKHALKYSHAVMGFETIVQRDPELPDKFFEYATNEDMTVYDVYHKATIDTFGSKVTAAVIFDTEEQKDNDHLWGEGVVMPDEHPDDGEYYYDSWNCIDD
;
A
#
# COMPACT_ATOMS: atom_id res chain seq x y z
N MET A 1 -5.04 -5.87 18.65
CA MET A 1 -4.61 -6.96 17.73
C MET A 1 -4.48 -6.26 16.39
N LYS A 2 -3.24 -5.92 16.01
CA LYS A 2 -2.97 -5.15 14.79
C LYS A 2 -3.31 -5.97 13.54
N ARG A 3 -3.71 -5.32 12.44
CA ARG A 3 -4.32 -5.95 11.26
C ARG A 3 -3.59 -5.61 9.96
N ILE A 4 -3.71 -6.50 8.97
CA ILE A 4 -3.43 -6.20 7.57
C ILE A 4 -4.75 -5.93 6.86
N SER A 5 -4.81 -4.82 6.14
CA SER A 5 -5.96 -4.47 5.30
C SER A 5 -5.57 -4.57 3.83
N ILE A 6 -6.21 -5.48 3.10
CA ILE A 6 -6.11 -5.55 1.63
C ILE A 6 -7.41 -5.01 1.05
N THR A 7 -7.33 -3.88 0.35
CA THR A 7 -8.51 -3.29 -0.32
C THR A 7 -8.34 -3.38 -1.83
N THR A 8 -9.35 -3.92 -2.50
CA THR A 8 -9.49 -3.92 -3.97
C THR A 8 -10.64 -2.99 -4.36
N PRO A 9 -10.44 -1.67 -4.47
CA PRO A 9 -11.48 -0.79 -4.97
C PRO A 9 -11.82 -1.11 -6.43
N GLY A 10 -13.07 -0.85 -6.81
CA GLY A 10 -13.45 -0.86 -8.23
C GLY A 10 -12.73 0.28 -8.96
N HIS A 11 -12.37 0.05 -10.23
CA HIS A 11 -11.63 0.99 -11.10
C HIS A 11 -11.85 2.47 -10.73
N GLY A 12 -10.78 3.14 -10.31
CA GLY A 12 -10.69 4.60 -10.35
C GLY A 12 -11.09 5.04 -11.75
N ARG A 13 -12.07 5.93 -11.82
CA ARG A 13 -12.81 6.26 -13.05
C ARG A 13 -11.83 6.77 -14.12
N VAL A 14 -11.93 6.22 -15.32
CA VAL A 14 -11.04 6.46 -16.49
C VAL A 14 -11.12 7.91 -17.05
N ASP A 15 -11.84 8.81 -16.38
CA ASP A 15 -12.25 10.10 -16.95
C ASP A 15 -11.51 11.32 -16.35
N HIS A 16 -10.51 11.14 -15.49
CA HIS A 16 -9.75 12.26 -14.91
C HIS A 16 -8.34 12.39 -15.51
N GLU A 17 -8.26 12.76 -16.79
CA GLU A 17 -7.01 13.22 -17.43
C GLU A 17 -6.57 14.63 -16.98
N GLU A 18 -7.36 15.31 -16.13
CA GLU A 18 -7.10 16.70 -15.69
C GLU A 18 -6.90 16.84 -14.16
N ASP A 19 -6.93 15.75 -13.40
CA ASP A 19 -6.72 15.76 -11.94
C ASP A 19 -5.53 14.85 -11.62
N ASP A 20 -4.39 15.43 -11.22
CA ASP A 20 -3.15 14.69 -10.89
C ASP A 20 -3.26 13.88 -9.58
N ARG A 21 -4.48 13.56 -9.11
CA ARG A 21 -4.75 12.93 -7.83
C ARG A 21 -5.18 11.50 -8.00
N THR A 22 -4.79 10.64 -7.07
CA THR A 22 -5.17 9.24 -7.12
C THR A 22 -6.18 8.84 -6.07
N GLU A 23 -7.15 8.01 -6.49
CA GLU A 23 -8.44 7.89 -5.83
C GLU A 23 -8.83 6.43 -5.63
N ILE A 24 -9.29 6.11 -4.43
CA ILE A 24 -9.91 4.81 -4.10
C ILE A 24 -11.42 4.99 -4.10
N CYS A 25 -12.13 4.33 -5.02
CA CYS A 25 -13.59 4.29 -5.00
C CYS A 25 -14.06 3.17 -4.07
N LEU A 26 -14.50 3.51 -2.85
CA LEU A 26 -15.16 2.56 -1.96
C LEU A 26 -16.63 2.37 -2.35
N ARG A 27 -17.08 1.11 -2.34
CA ARG A 27 -18.49 0.79 -2.60
C ARG A 27 -19.39 1.44 -1.54
N ASP A 28 -20.44 2.14 -1.99
CA ASP A 28 -21.40 2.86 -1.15
C ASP A 28 -20.81 4.02 -0.33
N TRP A 29 -19.65 4.55 -0.74
CA TRP A 29 -19.07 5.76 -0.18
C TRP A 29 -19.72 7.02 -0.77
N GLU A 30 -20.36 7.79 0.10
CA GLU A 30 -20.75 9.18 -0.15
C GLU A 30 -19.82 10.09 0.64
N SER A 31 -18.74 10.53 0.03
CA SER A 31 -18.11 11.79 0.43
C SER A 31 -19.15 12.91 0.24
N GLY A 32 -19.06 13.98 1.04
CA GLY A 32 -19.96 15.13 0.94
C GLY A 32 -19.83 15.89 -0.40
N GLU A 33 -19.78 17.22 -0.37
CA GLU A 33 -19.63 18.03 -1.61
C GLU A 33 -18.32 17.79 -2.39
N ASN A 34 -17.44 16.90 -1.91
CA ASN A 34 -16.27 16.39 -2.63
C ASN A 34 -16.63 15.06 -3.27
N ASN A 35 -16.37 14.93 -4.57
CA ASN A 35 -16.60 13.76 -5.42
C ASN A 35 -16.18 12.42 -4.76
N ARG A 36 -16.88 11.34 -5.14
CA ARG A 36 -17.08 10.02 -4.47
C ARG A 36 -15.83 9.17 -4.21
N ASP A 37 -14.75 9.79 -3.80
CA ASP A 37 -13.40 9.27 -3.85
C ASP A 37 -12.78 9.36 -2.45
N VAL A 38 -11.99 8.35 -2.07
CA VAL A 38 -11.28 8.29 -0.79
C VAL A 38 -9.84 8.75 -0.98
N ARG A 39 -9.41 9.71 -0.15
CA ARG A 39 -8.05 10.26 -0.10
C ARG A 39 -7.30 9.79 1.15
N ALA A 40 -5.99 9.99 1.20
CA ALA A 40 -5.18 9.66 2.37
C ALA A 40 -5.71 10.33 3.66
N GLN A 41 -6.06 11.62 3.57
CA GLN A 41 -6.68 12.35 4.68
C GLN A 41 -8.03 11.76 5.15
N ASP A 42 -8.79 11.08 4.29
CA ASP A 42 -10.07 10.47 4.66
C ASP A 42 -9.90 9.20 5.50
N VAL A 43 -8.70 8.58 5.42
CA VAL A 43 -8.34 7.36 6.15
C VAL A 43 -7.38 7.61 7.33
N ALA A 44 -6.83 8.82 7.44
CA ALA A 44 -5.85 9.23 8.47
C ALA A 44 -6.29 9.02 9.94
N ASP A 45 -7.58 8.78 10.20
CA ASP A 45 -8.08 8.33 11.51
C ASP A 45 -9.02 7.10 11.41
N LYS A 46 -9.31 6.61 10.20
CA LYS A 46 -10.30 5.54 9.95
C LYS A 46 -9.68 4.16 9.78
N TRP A 47 -8.37 4.05 9.55
CA TRP A 47 -7.63 2.78 9.64
C TRP A 47 -7.38 2.32 11.09
N ASP A 48 -8.34 2.62 11.98
CA ASP A 48 -8.47 2.20 13.38
C ASP A 48 -7.23 2.39 14.27
N LYS A 49 -6.23 3.13 13.79
CA LYS A 49 -4.91 3.31 14.40
C LYS A 49 -4.11 2.02 14.67
N ASP A 50 -4.55 0.92 14.06
CA ASP A 50 -4.12 -0.44 14.38
C ASP A 50 -3.74 -1.25 13.12
N ASN A 51 -3.90 -0.68 11.92
CA ASN A 51 -3.42 -1.30 10.69
C ASN A 51 -1.92 -1.03 10.56
N GLU A 52 -1.08 -2.05 10.74
CA GLU A 52 0.37 -1.87 10.63
C GLU A 52 0.81 -1.73 9.18
N TRP A 53 0.24 -2.55 8.30
CA TRP A 53 0.54 -2.54 6.88
C TRP A 53 -0.74 -2.57 6.06
N VAL A 54 -0.81 -1.72 5.03
CA VAL A 54 -1.96 -1.62 4.15
C VAL A 54 -1.55 -1.88 2.71
N ILE A 55 -2.24 -2.81 2.06
CA ILE A 55 -2.06 -3.08 0.62
C ILE A 55 -3.30 -2.59 -0.12
N ILE A 56 -3.10 -1.73 -1.10
CA ILE A 56 -4.15 -1.14 -1.92
C ILE A 56 -3.96 -1.57 -3.36
N HIS A 57 -4.77 -2.53 -3.81
CA HIS A 57 -4.78 -2.97 -5.19
C HIS A 57 -5.66 -2.04 -6.01
N SER A 58 -5.13 -0.86 -6.35
CA SER A 58 -5.79 0.12 -7.20
C SER A 58 -4.81 0.72 -8.20
N CYS A 59 -5.35 1.19 -9.33
CA CYS A 59 -4.54 1.90 -10.32
C CYS A 59 -4.02 3.20 -9.72
N HIS A 60 -2.75 3.50 -10.01
CA HIS A 60 -2.10 4.78 -9.73
C HIS A 60 -2.04 5.21 -8.26
N VAL A 61 -2.54 4.43 -7.29
CA VAL A 61 -2.78 4.89 -5.91
C VAL A 61 -1.55 5.46 -5.21
N LEU A 62 -0.33 5.05 -5.57
CA LEU A 62 0.89 5.61 -4.99
C LEU A 62 1.63 6.57 -5.92
N ARG A 63 1.02 6.99 -7.03
CA ARG A 63 1.56 8.06 -7.87
C ARG A 63 1.62 9.40 -7.12
N ASP A 64 0.71 9.62 -6.17
CA ASP A 64 0.68 10.72 -5.22
C ASP A 64 1.12 10.27 -3.81
N HIS A 65 2.22 9.52 -3.73
CA HIS A 65 2.77 9.01 -2.46
C HIS A 65 2.99 10.12 -1.39
N ASP A 66 3.25 11.37 -1.81
CA ASP A 66 3.35 12.54 -0.93
C ASP A 66 2.05 12.86 -0.16
N ASP A 67 0.87 12.52 -0.68
CA ASP A 67 -0.41 12.61 0.05
C ASP A 67 -0.59 11.37 0.93
N TRP A 68 -0.28 10.19 0.39
CA TRP A 68 -0.43 8.90 1.09
C TRP A 68 0.47 8.73 2.31
N LYS A 69 1.60 9.44 2.40
CA LYS A 69 2.41 9.46 3.63
C LYS A 69 1.64 9.91 4.86
N HIS A 70 0.60 10.73 4.71
CA HIS A 70 -0.23 11.14 5.85
C HIS A 70 -1.02 9.98 6.47
N ALA A 71 -1.13 8.85 5.76
CA ALA A 71 -1.69 7.62 6.29
C ALA A 71 -0.69 6.82 7.16
N LEU A 72 0.61 7.12 7.12
CA LEU A 72 1.65 6.42 7.89
C LEU A 72 1.64 6.77 9.39
N LYS A 73 0.97 7.87 9.77
CA LYS A 73 0.80 8.29 11.17
C LYS A 73 0.37 7.17 12.13
N TYR A 74 -0.34 6.17 11.61
CA TYR A 74 -0.76 4.99 12.38
C TYR A 74 -0.51 3.66 11.67
N SER A 75 0.38 3.65 10.68
CA SER A 75 0.71 2.48 9.86
C SER A 75 2.18 2.54 9.48
N HIS A 76 2.89 1.42 9.59
CA HIS A 76 4.29 1.35 9.17
C HIS A 76 4.43 1.39 7.64
N ALA A 77 3.44 0.91 6.89
CA ALA A 77 3.52 0.92 5.43
C ALA A 77 2.19 1.05 4.70
N VAL A 78 2.26 1.69 3.53
CA VAL A 78 1.24 1.61 2.48
C VAL A 78 1.89 1.08 1.20
N MET A 79 1.29 0.06 0.62
CA MET A 79 1.75 -0.63 -0.58
C MET A 79 0.69 -0.52 -1.67
N GLY A 80 1.11 -0.29 -2.91
CA GLY A 80 0.19 -0.06 -4.03
C GLY A 80 0.89 -0.01 -5.39
N PHE A 81 0.30 0.72 -6.33
CA PHE A 81 0.76 0.82 -7.72
C PHE A 81 0.77 2.26 -8.21
N GLU A 82 1.71 2.61 -9.08
CA GLU A 82 1.77 3.93 -9.75
C GLU A 82 1.16 3.93 -11.16
N THR A 83 0.83 2.74 -11.66
CA THR A 83 0.34 2.51 -13.03
C THR A 83 -1.03 1.85 -13.03
N ILE A 84 -1.57 1.62 -14.23
CA ILE A 84 -2.76 0.79 -14.42
C ILE A 84 -2.40 -0.65 -14.07
N VAL A 85 -3.15 -1.23 -13.14
CA VAL A 85 -3.00 -2.63 -12.73
C VAL A 85 -4.32 -3.36 -12.98
N GLN A 86 -4.24 -4.57 -13.53
CA GLN A 86 -5.41 -5.45 -13.61
C GLN A 86 -5.57 -6.21 -12.29
N ARG A 87 -6.81 -6.53 -11.93
CA ARG A 87 -7.06 -7.40 -10.79
C ARG A 87 -6.45 -8.77 -11.09
N ASP A 88 -5.55 -9.20 -10.23
CA ASP A 88 -4.98 -10.53 -10.24
C ASP A 88 -5.16 -11.17 -8.85
N PRO A 89 -5.92 -12.28 -8.73
CA PRO A 89 -6.11 -12.94 -7.45
C PRO A 89 -4.84 -13.62 -6.92
N GLU A 90 -3.80 -13.83 -7.74
CA GLU A 90 -2.56 -14.46 -7.28
C GLU A 90 -1.71 -13.55 -6.40
N LEU A 91 -1.87 -12.22 -6.50
CA LEU A 91 -1.10 -11.28 -5.68
C LEU A 91 -1.27 -11.52 -4.17
N PRO A 92 -2.49 -11.51 -3.59
CA PRO A 92 -2.66 -11.78 -2.17
C PRO A 92 -2.24 -13.20 -1.79
N ASP A 93 -2.44 -14.19 -2.66
CA ASP A 93 -2.04 -15.58 -2.38
C ASP A 93 -0.50 -15.69 -2.25
N LYS A 94 0.25 -15.14 -3.21
CA LYS A 94 1.72 -15.10 -3.18
C LYS A 94 2.25 -14.25 -2.04
N PHE A 95 1.62 -13.11 -1.75
CA PHE A 95 1.99 -12.27 -0.61
C PHE A 95 1.93 -13.08 0.70
N PHE A 96 0.82 -13.75 0.99
CA PHE A 96 0.70 -14.52 2.22
C PHE A 96 1.57 -15.79 2.22
N GLU A 97 1.78 -16.42 1.05
CA GLU A 97 2.70 -17.55 0.91
C GLU A 97 4.12 -17.15 1.31
N TYR A 98 4.67 -16.08 0.74
CA TYR A 98 6.02 -15.61 1.06
C TYR A 98 6.14 -15.08 2.49
N ALA A 99 5.13 -14.32 2.96
CA ALA A 99 5.14 -13.76 4.31
C ALA A 99 5.17 -14.83 5.42
N THR A 100 4.58 -16.00 5.18
CA THR A 100 4.46 -17.07 6.20
C THR A 100 5.49 -18.18 6.05
N ASN A 101 6.10 -18.35 4.88
CA ASN A 101 6.95 -19.52 4.60
C ASN A 101 8.41 -19.19 4.27
N GLU A 102 8.75 -17.94 3.93
CA GLU A 102 10.06 -17.59 3.38
C GLU A 102 10.94 -16.69 4.27
N ASP A 103 10.52 -16.38 5.50
CA ASP A 103 11.26 -15.50 6.45
C ASP A 103 11.71 -14.20 5.78
N MET A 104 10.74 -13.50 5.20
CA MET A 104 10.93 -12.29 4.40
C MET A 104 10.27 -11.10 5.08
N THR A 105 10.88 -9.91 4.93
CA THR A 105 10.25 -8.66 5.34
C THR A 105 8.99 -8.40 4.53
N VAL A 106 8.05 -7.62 5.05
CA VAL A 106 6.83 -7.19 4.34
C VAL A 106 7.19 -6.49 3.03
N TYR A 107 8.26 -5.71 3.02
CA TYR A 107 8.82 -5.10 1.81
C TYR A 107 9.21 -6.16 0.78
N ASP A 108 10.06 -7.11 1.15
CA ASP A 108 10.57 -8.14 0.23
C ASP A 108 9.45 -9.03 -0.28
N VAL A 109 8.49 -9.38 0.58
CA VAL A 109 7.30 -10.15 0.24
C VAL A 109 6.49 -9.43 -0.84
N TYR A 110 6.18 -8.14 -0.66
CA TYR A 110 5.38 -7.40 -1.64
C TYR A 110 6.14 -7.20 -2.95
N HIS A 111 7.44 -6.92 -2.87
CA HIS A 111 8.32 -6.84 -4.03
C HIS A 111 8.30 -8.14 -4.84
N LYS A 112 8.58 -9.27 -4.19
CA LYS A 112 8.58 -10.58 -4.83
C LYS A 112 7.20 -10.96 -5.38
N ALA A 113 6.14 -10.80 -4.58
CA ALA A 113 4.78 -11.16 -4.98
C ALA A 113 4.29 -10.35 -6.19
N THR A 114 4.65 -9.06 -6.30
CA THR A 114 4.27 -8.23 -7.46
C THR A 114 5.02 -8.64 -8.72
N ILE A 115 6.33 -8.92 -8.63
CA ILE A 115 7.12 -9.44 -9.76
C ILE A 115 6.54 -10.78 -10.25
N ASP A 116 6.38 -11.75 -9.34
CA ASP A 116 5.91 -13.10 -9.66
C ASP A 116 4.46 -13.13 -10.14
N THR A 117 3.64 -12.12 -9.81
CA THR A 117 2.25 -12.00 -10.28
C THR A 117 2.15 -11.37 -11.65
N PHE A 118 2.83 -10.25 -11.89
CA PHE A 118 2.54 -9.44 -13.08
C PHE A 118 3.49 -9.66 -14.25
N GLY A 119 4.79 -9.92 -14.01
CA GLY A 119 5.79 -10.10 -15.07
C GLY A 119 5.72 -9.08 -16.23
N SER A 120 5.37 -7.82 -15.94
CA SER A 120 5.01 -6.79 -16.92
C SER A 120 5.36 -5.37 -16.45
N LYS A 121 5.13 -4.37 -17.31
CA LYS A 121 5.43 -2.94 -17.06
C LYS A 121 4.50 -2.26 -16.04
N VAL A 122 3.86 -3.03 -15.16
CA VAL A 122 3.18 -2.47 -13.99
C VAL A 122 4.26 -1.96 -13.05
N THR A 123 4.12 -0.73 -12.56
CA THR A 123 4.97 -0.17 -11.52
C THR A 123 4.28 -0.29 -10.17
N ALA A 124 4.84 -1.11 -9.29
CA ALA A 124 4.45 -1.21 -7.89
C ALA A 124 5.28 -0.23 -7.06
N ALA A 125 4.71 0.22 -5.95
CA ALA A 125 5.37 1.14 -5.04
C ALA A 125 5.00 0.86 -3.58
N VAL A 126 5.84 1.36 -2.70
CA VAL A 126 5.66 1.29 -1.25
C VAL A 126 6.09 2.61 -0.61
N ILE A 127 5.43 2.94 0.49
CA ILE A 127 5.91 3.92 1.45
C ILE A 127 5.99 3.28 2.82
N PHE A 128 7.02 3.63 3.58
CA PHE A 128 7.19 3.24 4.98
C PHE A 128 7.45 4.46 5.85
N ASP A 129 7.02 4.43 7.11
CA ASP A 129 7.27 5.52 8.07
C ASP A 129 8.78 5.68 8.28
N THR A 130 9.51 4.57 8.44
CA THR A 130 10.97 4.58 8.59
C THR A 130 11.66 3.52 7.71
N GLU A 131 12.92 3.77 7.36
CA GLU A 131 13.76 2.77 6.67
C GLU A 131 14.00 1.53 7.56
N GLU A 132 14.04 1.70 8.89
CA GLU A 132 14.19 0.59 9.83
C GLU A 132 12.99 -0.37 9.78
N GLN A 133 11.76 0.16 9.71
CA GLN A 133 10.56 -0.67 9.49
C GLN A 133 10.63 -1.39 8.13
N LYS A 134 11.04 -0.70 7.06
CA LYS A 134 11.19 -1.31 5.73
C LYS A 134 12.17 -2.47 5.72
N ASP A 135 13.31 -2.34 6.40
CA ASP A 135 14.37 -3.36 6.43
C ASP A 135 14.12 -4.50 7.43
N ASN A 136 13.19 -4.37 8.37
CA ASN A 136 13.03 -5.34 9.47
C ASN A 136 11.61 -5.84 9.72
N ASP A 137 10.56 -5.16 9.25
CA ASP A 137 9.19 -5.58 9.53
C ASP A 137 8.84 -6.88 8.80
N HIS A 138 8.43 -7.89 9.57
CA HIS A 138 7.85 -9.13 9.08
C HIS A 138 6.36 -9.16 9.41
N LEU A 139 5.63 -10.10 8.83
CA LEU A 139 4.28 -10.40 9.28
C LEU A 139 4.29 -10.76 10.78
N TRP A 140 3.31 -10.28 11.54
CA TRP A 140 3.18 -10.60 12.96
C TRP A 140 3.22 -12.12 13.22
N GLY A 141 4.19 -12.56 14.01
CA GLY A 141 4.39 -13.97 14.33
C GLY A 141 5.43 -14.68 13.44
N GLU A 142 5.84 -14.05 12.34
CA GLU A 142 6.78 -14.59 11.35
C GLU A 142 8.16 -13.91 11.42
N GLY A 143 8.36 -12.94 12.32
CA GLY A 143 9.66 -12.29 12.50
C GLY A 143 9.62 -11.09 13.44
N VAL A 144 10.58 -10.17 13.25
CA VAL A 144 10.63 -8.90 13.98
C VAL A 144 9.60 -7.94 13.42
N VAL A 145 8.96 -7.16 14.29
CA VAL A 145 8.16 -6.00 13.92
C VAL A 145 8.75 -4.83 14.70
N MET A 146 9.17 -3.80 13.98
CA MET A 146 9.73 -2.60 14.58
C MET A 146 8.66 -1.86 15.37
N PRO A 147 9.03 -1.02 16.36
CA PRO A 147 8.05 -0.16 17.00
C PRO A 147 7.59 0.96 16.04
N ASP A 148 6.44 1.54 16.35
CA ASP A 148 5.98 2.80 15.73
C ASP A 148 7.06 3.89 15.89
N GLU A 149 7.17 4.79 14.91
CA GLU A 149 8.13 5.89 14.94
C GLU A 149 7.93 6.78 16.19
N HIS A 150 9.03 7.16 16.84
CA HIS A 150 8.99 8.16 17.90
C HIS A 150 10.29 8.94 18.06
N PRO A 151 10.25 10.29 18.05
CA PRO A 151 9.11 11.14 17.71
C PRO A 151 8.79 11.10 16.20
N ASP A 152 7.51 11.26 15.85
CA ASP A 152 7.05 11.48 14.46
C ASP A 152 7.74 12.72 13.90
N ASP A 153 8.64 12.52 12.93
CA ASP A 153 9.44 13.57 12.30
C ASP A 153 8.91 13.99 10.91
N GLY A 154 7.94 13.24 10.38
CA GLY A 154 7.28 13.47 9.11
C GLY A 154 8.10 13.09 7.88
N GLU A 155 9.28 12.50 8.06
CA GLU A 155 10.01 11.81 7.01
C GLU A 155 9.36 10.47 6.69
N TYR A 156 9.67 9.92 5.53
CA TYR A 156 9.17 8.61 5.11
C TYR A 156 10.10 8.01 4.06
N TYR A 157 10.13 6.69 4.00
CA TYR A 157 10.78 5.96 2.93
C TYR A 157 9.82 5.74 1.77
N TYR A 158 10.31 5.87 0.54
CA TYR A 158 9.56 5.59 -0.68
C TYR A 158 10.43 4.75 -1.61
N ASP A 159 9.82 3.72 -2.21
CA ASP A 159 10.45 2.98 -3.31
C ASP A 159 9.41 2.50 -4.34
N SER A 160 9.88 2.28 -5.57
CA SER A 160 9.08 1.78 -6.68
C SER A 160 9.90 0.96 -7.66
N TRP A 161 9.26 -0.03 -8.26
CA TRP A 161 9.88 -0.93 -9.23
C TRP A 161 8.91 -1.33 -10.32
N ASN A 162 9.46 -1.68 -11.48
CA ASN A 162 8.68 -2.37 -12.52
C ASN A 162 8.56 -3.85 -12.14
N CYS A 163 7.36 -4.40 -12.23
CA CYS A 163 7.07 -5.80 -11.92
C CYS A 163 7.52 -6.74 -13.05
N ILE A 164 8.76 -6.60 -13.53
CA ILE A 164 9.38 -7.46 -14.54
C ILE A 164 10.53 -8.20 -13.87
N ASP A 165 10.67 -9.50 -14.12
CA ASP A 165 11.85 -10.27 -13.70
C ASP A 165 13.12 -9.68 -14.35
N ASP A 166 14.09 -9.29 -13.51
CA ASP A 166 15.43 -8.85 -13.92
C ASP A 166 16.34 -10.03 -14.34
#